data_AF-A0A3L9MA40-F1
#
_entry.id   AF-A0A3L9MA40-F1
#
_cell.length_a   1.000
_cell.length_b   1.000
_cell.length_c   1.000
_cell.angle_alpha   90.00
_cell.angle_beta   90.00
_cell.angle_gamma   90.00
#
_symmetry.space_group_name_H-M   'P 1'
#
loop_
_entity.id
_entity.type
_entity.pdbx_description
1 polymer ?
#
loop_
_entity_poly.entity_id
_entity_poly.type
_entity_poly.pdbx_seq_one_letter_code
_entity_poly.pdbx_strand_id
1 'polypeptide(L)'
;MFAFVGELIEYKKVDYQEHNKLNKEKSPVYFDQMFVAKYKILQPICNEFKSDTIEFVSFDHYGVPPIFKEKNPIVYLGINNEKKEYFQYKYIWDEPIFINNNWYGIFDYIIADLLEIYQPITVKFPYIYNREGHEKNRFLYPDTHFEINPNGQSYVTKVYDIYDLAEARIKYINR
;
A
#
# COMPACT_ATOMS: atom_id res chain seq x y z
N MET A 1 6.82 10.55 -7.86
CA MET A 1 6.09 9.56 -7.04
C MET A 1 6.80 9.44 -5.70
N PHE A 2 6.06 9.28 -4.61
CA PHE A 2 6.60 9.16 -3.26
C PHE A 2 6.16 7.82 -2.68
N ALA A 3 6.96 7.22 -1.81
CA ALA A 3 6.59 6.01 -1.09
C ALA A 3 7.16 6.00 0.33
N PHE A 4 6.38 5.51 1.29
CA PHE A 4 6.79 5.43 2.69
C PHE A 4 6.01 4.36 3.46
N VAL A 5 6.61 3.78 4.50
CA VAL A 5 5.85 3.11 5.56
C VAL A 5 5.24 4.17 6.45
N GLY A 6 3.92 4.12 6.63
CA GLY A 6 3.19 5.14 7.37
C GLY A 6 2.30 4.59 8.48
N GLU A 7 1.92 5.45 9.41
CA GLU A 7 0.88 5.18 10.41
C GLU A 7 -0.22 6.24 10.26
N LEU A 8 -1.47 5.79 10.10
CA LEU A 8 -2.60 6.70 9.99
C LEU A 8 -2.77 7.48 11.31
N ILE A 9 -2.82 8.81 11.21
CA ILE A 9 -3.14 9.70 12.34
C ILE A 9 -4.65 9.96 12.36
N GLU A 10 -5.17 10.44 11.23
CA GLU A 10 -6.58 10.77 11.08
C GLU A 10 -6.98 10.79 9.60
N TYR A 11 -8.28 10.66 9.34
CA TYR A 11 -8.85 10.95 8.03
C TYR A 11 -10.23 11.59 8.19
N LYS A 12 -10.62 12.35 7.17
CA LYS A 12 -11.96 12.91 7.06
C LYS A 12 -12.50 12.67 5.66
N LYS A 13 -13.78 12.30 5.57
CA LYS A 13 -14.52 12.34 4.32
C LYS A 13 -14.79 13.80 3.96
N VAL A 14 -14.53 14.18 2.72
CA VAL A 14 -14.76 15.54 2.21
C VAL A 14 -15.65 15.50 0.97
N ASP A 15 -16.42 16.56 0.76
CA ASP A 15 -17.15 16.74 -0.49
C ASP A 15 -16.16 17.15 -1.60
N TYR A 16 -16.16 16.41 -2.70
CA TYR A 16 -15.22 16.64 -3.80
C TYR A 16 -15.39 18.04 -4.42
N GLN A 17 -16.64 18.49 -4.59
CA GLN A 17 -16.91 19.76 -5.25
C GLN A 17 -16.50 20.93 -4.35
N GLU A 18 -16.75 20.83 -3.05
CA GLU A 18 -16.31 21.81 -2.06
C GLU A 18 -14.79 21.86 -1.94
N HIS A 19 -14.12 20.70 -1.83
CA HIS A 19 -12.66 20.62 -1.74
C HIS A 19 -11.98 21.25 -2.96
N ASN A 20 -12.56 21.03 -4.14
CA ASN A 20 -12.04 21.54 -5.41
C ASN A 20 -12.61 22.90 -5.83
N LYS A 21 -13.45 23.53 -4.99
CA LYS A 21 -14.11 24.83 -5.27
C LYS A 21 -14.85 24.84 -6.61
N LEU A 22 -15.48 23.73 -6.97
CA LEU A 22 -16.22 23.59 -8.22
C LEU A 22 -17.66 24.08 -8.07
N ASN A 23 -18.23 24.56 -9.16
CA ASN A 23 -19.66 24.88 -9.20
C ASN A 23 -20.48 23.58 -9.23
N LYS A 24 -21.25 23.33 -8.16
CA LYS A 24 -22.03 22.09 -7.97
C LYS A 24 -23.02 21.82 -9.11
N GLU A 25 -23.60 22.85 -9.72
CA GLU A 25 -24.61 22.73 -10.78
C GLU A 25 -24.02 22.30 -12.14
N LYS A 26 -22.72 22.46 -12.33
CA LYS A 26 -22.01 22.15 -13.60
C LYS A 26 -21.00 21.02 -13.47
N SER A 27 -20.87 20.44 -12.28
CA SER A 27 -19.85 19.43 -12.00
C SER A 27 -20.41 18.03 -12.20
N PRO A 28 -19.63 17.10 -12.80
CA PRO A 28 -20.05 15.71 -12.90
C PRO A 28 -20.27 15.10 -11.52
N VAL A 29 -21.22 14.16 -11.44
CA VAL A 29 -21.41 13.32 -10.25
C VAL A 29 -20.26 12.33 -10.18
N TYR A 30 -19.49 12.39 -9.09
CA TYR A 30 -18.42 11.42 -8.83
C TYR A 30 -18.97 10.28 -7.98
N PHE A 31 -18.74 9.04 -8.45
CA PHE A 31 -19.11 7.82 -7.73
C PHE A 31 -18.13 7.48 -6.60
N ASP A 32 -16.97 8.12 -6.58
CA ASP A 32 -15.96 7.93 -5.54
C ASP A 32 -16.20 8.92 -4.40
N GLN A 33 -16.06 8.40 -3.18
CA GLN A 33 -15.97 9.22 -1.98
C GLN A 33 -14.53 9.73 -1.86
N MET A 34 -14.39 11.02 -1.53
CA MET A 34 -13.09 11.66 -1.33
C MET A 34 -12.75 11.73 0.15
N PHE A 35 -11.50 11.42 0.48
CA PHE A 35 -10.96 11.50 1.83
C PHE A 35 -9.68 12.31 1.83
N VAL A 36 -9.49 13.13 2.85
CA VAL A 36 -8.19 13.73 3.19
C VAL A 36 -7.66 12.95 4.38
N ALA A 37 -6.50 12.32 4.20
CA ALA A 37 -5.86 11.51 5.23
C ALA A 37 -4.52 12.12 5.63
N LYS A 38 -4.20 12.00 6.92
CA LYS A 38 -2.94 12.42 7.50
C LYS A 38 -2.23 11.21 8.06
N TYR A 39 -0.98 11.01 7.65
CA TYR A 39 -0.15 9.91 8.09
C TYR A 39 1.13 10.44 8.74
N LYS A 40 1.62 9.71 9.75
CA LYS A 40 2.99 9.79 10.21
C LYS A 40 3.88 8.96 9.28
N ILE A 41 5.04 9.47 8.93
CA ILE A 41 6.06 8.80 8.12
C ILE A 41 6.99 8.06 9.08
N LEU A 42 6.98 6.74 9.04
CA LEU A 42 7.85 5.90 9.86
C LEU A 42 9.17 5.59 9.14
N GLN A 43 9.08 5.32 7.84
CA GLN A 43 10.24 5.02 7.00
C GLN A 43 10.02 5.60 5.60
N PRO A 44 10.77 6.62 5.16
CA PRO A 44 10.78 7.03 3.76
C PRO A 44 11.42 5.93 2.91
N ILE A 45 10.80 5.62 1.76
CA ILE A 45 11.27 4.59 0.82
C ILE A 45 11.64 5.20 -0.52
N CYS A 46 10.77 6.07 -1.08
CA CYS A 46 11.00 6.74 -2.35
C CYS A 46 10.77 8.24 -2.22
N ASN A 47 11.77 9.02 -2.66
CA ASN A 47 11.89 10.46 -2.48
C ASN A 47 11.92 10.92 -1.01
N GLU A 48 12.38 12.15 -0.82
CA GLU A 48 12.51 12.76 0.50
C GLU A 48 11.23 13.49 0.91
N PHE A 49 10.94 13.45 2.20
CA PHE A 49 9.83 14.17 2.82
C PHE A 49 10.37 15.28 3.71
N LYS A 50 9.72 16.44 3.68
CA LYS A 50 10.14 17.63 4.44
C LYS A 50 9.65 17.64 5.90
N SER A 51 8.75 16.73 6.23
CA SER A 51 8.14 16.56 7.55
C SER A 51 8.00 15.07 7.84
N ASP A 52 7.88 14.74 9.12
CA ASP A 52 7.53 13.41 9.64
C ASP A 52 6.03 13.09 9.49
N THR A 53 5.25 14.00 8.93
CA THR A 53 3.84 13.79 8.59
C THR A 53 3.55 14.22 7.15
N ILE A 54 2.50 13.64 6.57
CA ILE A 54 2.04 13.99 5.24
C ILE A 54 0.52 13.92 5.16
N GLU A 55 -0.07 14.87 4.44
CA GLU A 55 -1.48 14.88 4.08
C GLU A 55 -1.64 14.59 2.59
N PHE A 56 -2.61 13.75 2.25
CA PHE A 56 -2.93 13.40 0.87
C PHE A 56 -4.41 13.09 0.72
N VAL A 57 -4.87 13.14 -0.53
CA VAL A 57 -6.23 12.72 -0.89
C VAL A 57 -6.26 11.26 -1.31
N SER A 58 -7.29 10.54 -0.88
CA SER A 58 -7.57 9.17 -1.31
C SER A 58 -9.03 9.07 -1.73
N PHE A 59 -9.29 8.24 -2.73
CA PHE A 59 -10.59 8.05 -3.34
C PHE A 59 -11.00 6.59 -3.27
N ASP A 60 -12.25 6.31 -2.91
CA ASP A 60 -12.75 4.95 -2.84
C ASP A 60 -14.24 4.89 -3.22
N HIS A 61 -14.61 3.85 -3.96
CA HIS A 61 -15.98 3.66 -4.44
C HIS A 61 -16.89 2.95 -3.42
N TYR A 62 -16.29 2.13 -2.55
CA TYR A 62 -16.95 1.21 -1.64
C TYR A 62 -16.99 1.71 -0.18
N GLY A 63 -16.49 2.93 0.08
CA GLY A 63 -16.59 3.58 1.38
C GLY A 63 -15.24 4.06 1.88
N VAL A 64 -14.88 3.69 3.10
CA VAL A 64 -13.58 4.06 3.69
C VAL A 64 -12.46 3.25 3.02
N PRO A 65 -11.41 3.89 2.46
CA PRO A 65 -10.29 3.22 1.81
C PRO A 65 -9.70 2.09 2.69
N PRO A 66 -9.51 0.87 2.15
CA PRO A 66 -8.97 -0.25 2.92
C PRO A 66 -7.61 0.03 3.57
N ILE A 67 -6.74 0.80 2.91
CA ILE A 67 -5.43 1.23 3.43
C ILE A 67 -5.51 1.95 4.78
N PHE A 68 -6.66 2.55 5.14
CA PHE A 68 -6.85 3.22 6.43
C PHE A 68 -7.04 2.25 7.60
N LYS A 69 -7.29 0.96 7.32
CA LYS A 69 -7.39 -0.10 8.34
C LYS A 69 -6.04 -0.76 8.60
N GLU A 70 -5.08 -0.57 7.71
CA GLU A 70 -3.74 -1.12 7.84
C GLU A 70 -2.97 -0.37 8.91
N LYS A 71 -2.30 -1.11 9.79
CA LYS A 71 -1.53 -0.51 10.88
C LYS A 71 -0.36 0.30 10.34
N ASN A 72 0.46 -0.32 9.48
CA ASN A 72 1.68 0.28 8.95
C ASN A 72 1.87 0.01 7.44
N PRO A 73 0.96 0.46 6.56
CA PRO A 73 1.07 0.19 5.12
C PRO A 73 2.26 0.91 4.48
N ILE A 74 2.74 0.37 3.37
CA ILE A 74 3.49 1.17 2.38
C ILE A 74 2.49 1.96 1.56
N VAL A 75 2.59 3.28 1.62
CA VAL A 75 1.71 4.21 0.90
C VAL A 75 2.44 4.74 -0.33
N TYR A 76 1.81 4.65 -1.50
CA TYR A 76 2.32 5.19 -2.77
C TYR A 76 1.54 6.43 -3.18
N LEU A 77 2.26 7.54 -3.38
CA LEU A 77 1.66 8.84 -3.68
C LEU A 77 2.14 9.44 -5.00
N GLY A 78 1.20 10.00 -5.74
CA GLY A 78 1.46 10.99 -6.79
C GLY A 78 1.37 12.41 -6.23
N ILE A 79 1.76 13.39 -7.05
CA ILE A 79 1.59 14.81 -6.74
C ILE A 79 0.83 15.48 -7.88
N ASN A 80 -0.24 16.20 -7.53
CA ASN A 80 -0.87 17.14 -8.42
C ASN A 80 -0.11 18.47 -8.32
N ASN A 81 0.70 18.79 -9.32
CA ASN A 81 1.54 20.00 -9.31
C ASN A 81 0.75 21.31 -9.37
N GLU A 82 -0.43 21.30 -9.99
CA GLU A 82 -1.29 22.50 -10.08
C GLU A 82 -1.89 22.84 -8.72
N LYS A 83 -2.35 21.82 -7.99
CA LYS A 83 -2.95 21.97 -6.65
C LYS A 83 -1.94 21.90 -5.51
N LYS A 84 -0.70 21.49 -5.81
CA LYS A 84 0.36 21.19 -4.82
C LYS A 84 -0.13 20.21 -3.75
N GLU A 85 -0.91 19.21 -4.17
CA GLU A 85 -1.55 18.23 -3.29
C GLU A 85 -1.10 16.81 -3.65
N TYR A 86 -0.84 16.01 -2.63
CA TYR A 86 -0.54 14.60 -2.81
C TYR A 86 -1.82 13.78 -2.96
N PHE A 87 -1.77 12.74 -3.78
CA PHE A 87 -2.88 11.78 -3.91
C PHE A 87 -2.35 10.36 -3.82
N GLN A 88 -3.13 9.47 -3.21
CA GLN A 88 -2.82 8.05 -3.15
C GLN A 88 -3.28 7.35 -4.43
N TYR A 89 -2.42 6.49 -4.98
CA TYR A 89 -2.77 5.66 -6.13
C TYR A 89 -3.83 4.64 -5.73
N LYS A 90 -5.06 4.83 -6.21
CA LYS A 90 -6.23 4.04 -5.81
C LYS A 90 -5.94 2.54 -5.87
N TYR A 91 -6.25 1.85 -4.79
CA TYR A 91 -6.05 0.41 -4.60
C TYR A 91 -4.59 -0.09 -4.68
N ILE A 92 -3.62 0.81 -4.54
CA ILE A 92 -2.20 0.44 -4.53
C ILE A 92 -1.59 0.80 -3.18
N TRP A 93 -1.28 -0.24 -2.41
CA TRP A 93 -0.52 -0.22 -1.17
C TRP A 93 0.06 -1.62 -0.93
N ASP A 94 1.01 -1.71 -0.02
CA ASP A 94 1.59 -2.98 0.40
C ASP A 94 1.52 -3.12 1.93
N GLU A 95 1.39 -4.35 2.43
CA GLU A 95 1.49 -4.69 3.85
C GLU A 95 2.92 -5.17 4.15
N PRO A 96 3.79 -4.33 4.74
CA PRO A 96 5.14 -4.74 5.09
C PRO A 96 5.15 -5.47 6.44
N ILE A 97 6.20 -6.27 6.68
CA ILE A 97 6.47 -6.86 7.99
C ILE A 97 7.69 -6.23 8.64
N PHE A 98 7.70 -6.18 9.96
CA PHE A 98 8.80 -5.61 10.74
C PHE A 98 9.58 -6.72 11.47
N ILE A 99 10.85 -6.90 11.11
CA ILE A 99 11.73 -7.94 11.65
C ILE A 99 13.05 -7.28 12.06
N ASN A 100 13.49 -7.50 13.29
CA ASN A 100 14.80 -7.03 13.80
C ASN A 100 15.10 -5.57 13.44
N ASN A 101 14.14 -4.68 13.74
CA ASN A 101 14.20 -3.23 13.47
C ASN A 101 14.24 -2.82 11.99
N ASN A 102 13.91 -3.72 11.05
CA ASN A 102 13.86 -3.43 9.63
C ASN A 102 12.48 -3.78 9.05
N TRP A 103 12.05 -3.00 8.06
CA TRP A 103 10.85 -3.27 7.29
C TRP A 103 11.17 -4.11 6.06
N TYR A 104 10.30 -5.06 5.75
CA TYR A 104 10.44 -5.94 4.60
C TYR A 104 9.13 -6.07 3.84
N GLY A 105 9.24 -6.20 2.52
CA GLY A 105 8.13 -6.46 1.63
C GLY A 105 7.76 -7.94 1.57
N ILE A 106 6.46 -8.23 1.53
CA ILE A 106 5.95 -9.58 1.25
C ILE A 106 5.75 -9.72 -0.27
N PHE A 107 5.86 -10.95 -0.78
CA PHE A 107 5.52 -11.28 -2.16
C PHE A 107 4.08 -10.86 -2.51
N ASP A 108 3.90 -10.26 -3.69
CA ASP A 108 2.60 -10.01 -4.30
C ASP A 108 2.61 -10.49 -5.75
N TYR A 109 1.63 -11.33 -6.07
CA TYR A 109 1.45 -11.91 -7.39
C TYR A 109 1.23 -10.85 -8.49
N ILE A 110 0.68 -9.68 -8.16
CA ILE A 110 0.40 -8.59 -9.12
C ILE A 110 1.68 -8.07 -9.75
N ILE A 111 2.78 -8.09 -9.00
CA ILE A 111 4.11 -7.60 -9.41
C ILE A 111 5.17 -8.70 -9.40
N ALA A 112 4.76 -9.97 -9.44
CA ALA A 112 5.68 -11.10 -9.33
C ALA A 112 6.78 -11.06 -10.39
N ASP A 113 6.44 -10.72 -11.64
CA ASP A 113 7.38 -10.60 -12.75
C ASP A 113 8.42 -9.49 -12.53
N LEU A 114 8.04 -8.42 -11.83
CA LEU A 114 8.95 -7.34 -11.45
C LEU A 114 9.82 -7.72 -10.25
N LEU A 115 9.36 -8.65 -9.41
CA LEU A 115 10.10 -9.13 -8.24
C LEU A 115 11.17 -10.18 -8.60
N GLU A 116 11.08 -10.83 -9.76
CA GLU A 116 12.02 -11.88 -10.19
C GLU A 116 13.48 -11.43 -10.30
N ILE A 117 13.71 -10.13 -10.52
CA ILE A 117 15.08 -9.57 -10.62
C ILE A 117 15.73 -9.31 -9.26
N TYR A 118 14.95 -9.33 -8.18
CA TYR A 118 15.41 -9.02 -6.83
C TYR A 118 15.64 -10.31 -6.04
N GLN A 119 16.70 -10.31 -5.23
CA GLN A 119 17.06 -11.47 -4.42
C GLN A 119 16.23 -11.46 -3.11
N PRO A 120 15.36 -12.46 -2.88
CA PRO A 120 14.63 -12.53 -1.63
C PRO A 120 15.52 -12.97 -0.45
N ILE A 121 15.14 -12.52 0.74
CA ILE A 121 15.75 -12.82 2.02
C ILE A 121 14.94 -13.94 2.70
N THR A 122 15.62 -14.99 3.15
CA THR A 122 14.97 -16.10 3.87
C THR A 122 14.66 -15.70 5.31
N VAL A 123 13.43 -15.91 5.73
CA VAL A 123 12.94 -15.64 7.08
C VAL A 123 12.03 -16.77 7.55
N LYS A 124 11.59 -16.74 8.81
CA LYS A 124 10.44 -17.51 9.27
C LYS A 124 9.57 -16.62 10.14
N PHE A 125 8.61 -15.94 9.51
CA PHE A 125 7.78 -14.95 10.17
C PHE A 125 6.31 -15.41 10.22
N PRO A 126 5.68 -15.50 11.39
CA PRO A 126 4.26 -15.86 11.49
C PRO A 126 3.39 -14.90 10.68
N TYR A 127 2.52 -15.44 9.84
CA TYR A 127 1.64 -14.67 8.98
C TYR A 127 0.22 -15.19 9.13
N ILE A 128 -0.78 -14.30 9.16
CA ILE A 128 -2.18 -14.72 9.27
C ILE A 128 -2.69 -15.03 7.87
N TYR A 129 -2.93 -16.31 7.60
CA TYR A 129 -3.47 -16.78 6.33
C TYR A 129 -4.95 -17.15 6.46
N ASN A 130 -5.79 -16.64 5.55
CA ASN A 130 -7.16 -17.14 5.42
C ASN A 130 -7.17 -18.42 4.56
N ARG A 131 -7.45 -19.55 5.20
CA ARG A 131 -7.25 -20.91 4.65
C ARG A 131 -8.21 -21.30 3.54
N GLU A 132 -9.35 -20.62 3.41
CA GLU A 132 -10.36 -20.98 2.43
C GLU A 132 -9.85 -20.80 0.99
N GLY A 133 -9.79 -21.89 0.23
CA GLY A 133 -9.40 -21.87 -1.19
C GLY A 133 -7.91 -21.94 -1.49
N HIS A 134 -7.04 -22.33 -0.54
CA HIS A 134 -5.57 -22.37 -0.74
C HIS A 134 -5.10 -23.01 -2.04
N GLU A 135 -5.63 -24.19 -2.39
CA GLU A 135 -5.22 -24.86 -3.63
C GLU A 135 -5.50 -24.02 -4.87
N LYS A 136 -6.57 -23.21 -4.87
CA LYS A 136 -6.93 -22.30 -5.96
C LYS A 136 -6.15 -20.99 -5.91
N ASN A 137 -5.54 -20.66 -4.77
CA ASN A 137 -4.88 -19.39 -4.48
C ASN A 137 -3.36 -19.52 -4.30
N ARG A 138 -2.75 -20.65 -4.69
CA ARG A 138 -1.28 -20.84 -4.59
C ARG A 138 -0.47 -19.79 -5.33
N PHE A 139 -1.05 -19.13 -6.34
CA PHE A 139 -0.37 -18.03 -7.02
C PHE A 139 -0.27 -16.77 -6.14
N LEU A 140 -1.21 -16.56 -5.21
CA LEU A 140 -1.17 -15.48 -4.21
C LEU A 140 -0.14 -15.79 -3.10
N TYR A 141 -0.02 -17.07 -2.74
CA TYR A 141 0.83 -17.55 -1.66
C TYR A 141 1.69 -18.74 -2.13
N PRO A 142 2.68 -18.50 -3.01
CA PRO A 142 3.45 -19.59 -3.58
C PRO A 142 4.30 -20.29 -2.50
N ASP A 143 4.41 -21.62 -2.60
CA ASP A 143 5.20 -22.46 -1.69
C ASP A 143 6.69 -22.03 -1.63
N THR A 144 7.14 -21.22 -2.59
CA THR A 144 8.48 -20.61 -2.61
C THR A 144 8.66 -19.45 -1.63
N HIS A 145 7.57 -18.83 -1.16
CA HIS A 145 7.56 -17.64 -0.28
C HIS A 145 6.74 -17.83 0.99
N PHE A 146 5.89 -18.87 1.05
CA PHE A 146 5.02 -19.15 2.18
C PHE A 146 5.09 -20.63 2.58
N GLU A 147 5.00 -20.89 3.88
CA GLU A 147 4.83 -22.21 4.47
C GLU A 147 3.47 -22.25 5.16
N ILE A 148 2.55 -23.12 4.73
CA ILE A 148 1.20 -23.25 5.31
C ILE A 148 1.01 -24.66 5.84
N ASN A 149 0.98 -24.78 7.16
CA ASN A 149 0.94 -26.07 7.85
C ASN A 149 -0.50 -26.61 7.98
N PRO A 150 -0.69 -27.94 8.05
CA PRO A 150 -2.02 -28.55 8.16
C PRO A 150 -2.83 -28.11 9.39
N ASN A 151 -2.13 -27.69 10.45
CA ASN A 151 -2.71 -27.18 11.70
C ASN A 151 -3.18 -25.71 11.58
N GLY A 152 -3.04 -25.08 10.42
CA GLY A 152 -3.44 -23.70 10.16
C GLY A 152 -2.38 -22.65 10.49
N GLN A 153 -1.20 -23.05 10.96
CA GLN A 153 -0.08 -22.11 11.12
C GLN A 153 0.52 -21.77 9.76
N SER A 154 0.73 -20.49 9.51
CA SER A 154 1.33 -20.00 8.27
C SER A 154 2.50 -19.09 8.55
N TYR A 155 3.50 -19.16 7.69
CA TYR A 155 4.71 -18.36 7.76
C TYR A 155 5.04 -17.75 6.40
N VAL A 156 5.48 -16.50 6.40
CA VAL A 156 6.30 -15.97 5.31
C VAL A 156 7.70 -16.56 5.47
N THR A 157 8.21 -17.18 4.41
CA THR A 157 9.54 -17.80 4.37
C THR A 157 10.53 -17.00 3.54
N LYS A 158 10.03 -16.11 2.67
CA LYS A 158 10.84 -15.18 1.90
C LYS A 158 10.23 -13.80 1.87
N VAL A 159 11.07 -12.80 2.03
CA VAL A 159 10.72 -11.39 1.93
C VAL A 159 11.67 -10.64 1.01
N TYR A 160 11.28 -9.45 0.61
CA TYR A 160 12.11 -8.54 -0.15
C TYR A 160 12.57 -7.38 0.72
N ASP A 161 13.73 -6.83 0.42
CA ASP A 161 14.07 -5.51 0.92
C ASP A 161 12.94 -4.53 0.55
N ILE A 162 12.57 -3.65 1.47
CA ILE A 162 11.41 -2.78 1.27
C ILE A 162 11.60 -1.79 0.10
N TYR A 163 12.85 -1.41 -0.18
CA TYR A 163 13.19 -0.56 -1.31
C TYR A 163 13.01 -1.32 -2.64
N ASP A 164 13.40 -2.60 -2.70
CA ASP A 164 13.20 -3.46 -3.86
C ASP A 164 11.71 -3.67 -4.17
N LEU A 165 10.90 -4.00 -3.15
CA LEU A 165 9.45 -4.12 -3.30
C LEU A 165 8.84 -2.82 -3.81
N ALA A 166 9.21 -1.68 -3.22
CA ALA A 166 8.69 -0.39 -3.64
C ALA A 166 9.12 -0.03 -5.06
N GLU A 167 10.34 -0.34 -5.48
CA GLU A 167 10.79 -0.12 -6.86
C GLU A 167 9.98 -0.95 -7.85
N ALA A 168 9.72 -2.23 -7.55
CA ALA A 168 8.84 -3.08 -8.34
C ALA A 168 7.43 -2.48 -8.43
N ARG A 169 6.84 -2.05 -7.32
CA ARG A 169 5.51 -1.43 -7.32
C ARG A 169 5.48 -0.12 -8.11
N ILE A 170 6.53 0.69 -8.00
CA ILE A 170 6.70 1.95 -8.74
C ILE A 170 6.76 1.67 -10.25
N LYS A 171 7.48 0.63 -10.68
CA LYS A 171 7.48 0.19 -12.09
C LYS A 171 6.08 -0.21 -12.53
N TYR A 172 5.34 -0.97 -11.72
CA TYR A 172 3.97 -1.38 -12.01
C TYR A 172 3.01 -0.19 -12.18
N ILE A 173 3.07 0.81 -11.30
CA ILE A 173 2.24 2.02 -11.38
C ILE A 173 2.46 2.80 -12.69
N ASN A 174 3.67 2.73 -13.25
CA ASN A 174 4.05 3.45 -14.46
C ASN A 174 3.93 2.63 -15.76
N ARG A 175 3.44 1.38 -15.70
CA ARG A 175 3.15 0.57 -16.89
C ARG A 175 1.93 1.09 -17.62
#